data_AF-A0A8T0IXQ0-F1
#
_entry.id   AF-A0A8T0IXQ0-F1
#
_cell.length_a   1.000
_cell.length_b   1.000
_cell.length_c   1.000
_cell.angle_alpha   90.00
_cell.angle_beta   90.00
_cell.angle_gamma   90.00
#
_symmetry.space_group_name_H-M   'P 1'
#
loop_
_entity.id
_entity.type
_entity.pdbx_description
1 polymer ?
#
loop_
_entity_poly.entity_id
_entity_poly.type
_entity_poly.pdbx_seq_one_letter_code
_entity_poly.pdbx_strand_id
1 'polypeptide(L)'
;MKRPTTSSPLTPSTSSISTRTPSPPRSSMPCVHFVAFQVIEISMNRFTEMETYATRMLKITSKESQEALQQGLSTVFEKFLSKFVEEDLGPWETYCKEACLKVPAGLVLPEKFDASSNLCEDEDVKLDAELNSLRERKAAAEKETAELRRDIKALEAHVEAKASFMDAFDQLQNLPLIDDLGTAVRDLRKSVEEANALRAQRYQKLLFPANPSASGDSG
;
A
#
# COMPACT_ATOMS: atom_id res chain seq x y z
N MET A 1 -19.23 -49.70 25.91
CA MET A 1 -18.88 -49.72 24.48
C MET A 1 -19.24 -48.37 23.86
N LYS A 2 -18.36 -47.86 22.98
CA LYS A 2 -18.46 -46.65 22.13
C LYS A 2 -18.16 -45.27 22.77
N ARG A 3 -16.89 -44.87 22.63
CA ARG A 3 -16.46 -43.54 22.11
C ARG A 3 -16.65 -43.55 20.56
N PRO A 4 -16.35 -42.50 19.78
CA PRO A 4 -16.21 -41.05 20.01
C PRO A 4 -16.93 -40.19 18.93
N THR A 5 -17.00 -38.85 19.08
CA THR A 5 -16.54 -37.90 18.03
C THR A 5 -16.48 -36.45 18.50
N THR A 6 -15.32 -35.87 18.26
CA THR A 6 -14.91 -34.47 18.25
C THR A 6 -15.55 -33.68 17.10
N SER A 7 -15.94 -32.42 17.32
CA SER A 7 -15.90 -31.39 16.27
C SER A 7 -15.48 -30.03 16.83
N SER A 8 -14.54 -29.43 16.12
CA SER A 8 -13.75 -28.23 16.41
C SER A 8 -14.55 -26.91 16.55
N PRO A 9 -13.94 -25.87 17.15
CA PRO A 9 -14.50 -24.53 17.22
C PRO A 9 -14.30 -23.73 15.92
N LEU A 10 -15.27 -22.86 15.67
CA LEU A 10 -15.36 -21.91 14.56
C LEU A 10 -14.22 -20.88 14.60
N THR A 11 -13.60 -20.64 13.44
CA THR A 11 -12.70 -19.51 13.20
C THR A 11 -13.50 -18.22 12.94
N PRO A 12 -12.99 -17.04 13.35
CA PRO A 12 -13.61 -15.77 13.00
C PRO A 12 -13.22 -15.36 11.57
N SER A 13 -14.22 -15.08 10.75
CA SER A 13 -14.04 -14.52 9.41
C SER A 13 -13.73 -13.03 9.52
N THR A 14 -12.50 -12.63 9.21
CA THR A 14 -12.11 -11.23 9.05
C THR A 14 -12.56 -10.74 7.68
N SER A 15 -13.70 -10.06 7.62
CA SER A 15 -14.21 -9.38 6.44
C SER A 15 -13.31 -8.17 6.10
N SER A 16 -12.45 -8.35 5.10
CA SER A 16 -11.70 -7.25 4.49
C SER A 16 -12.63 -6.48 3.56
N ILE A 17 -12.98 -5.25 3.95
CA ILE A 17 -13.71 -4.30 3.11
C ILE A 17 -12.74 -3.82 2.02
N SER A 18 -12.82 -4.48 0.87
CA SER A 18 -12.17 -4.03 -0.36
C SER A 18 -13.06 -2.97 -1.01
N THR A 19 -12.78 -1.70 -0.76
CA THR A 19 -13.33 -0.58 -1.54
C THR A 19 -12.66 -0.55 -2.91
N ARG A 20 -12.99 -1.51 -3.76
CA ARG A 20 -12.88 -1.37 -5.21
C ARG A 20 -14.22 -0.91 -5.73
N THR A 21 -14.39 0.39 -5.86
CA THR A 21 -15.43 0.95 -6.72
C THR A 21 -15.19 0.46 -8.15
N PRO A 22 -16.13 -0.26 -8.77
CA PRO A 22 -16.00 -0.70 -10.15
C PRO A 22 -16.14 0.53 -11.05
N SER A 23 -15.08 0.87 -11.77
CA SER A 23 -15.14 1.89 -12.84
C SER A 23 -16.18 1.46 -13.87
N PRO A 24 -17.16 2.31 -14.22
CA PRO A 24 -18.19 1.96 -15.18
C PRO A 24 -17.59 1.75 -16.58
N PRO A 25 -18.21 0.90 -17.42
CA PRO A 25 -17.71 0.61 -18.76
C PRO A 25 -17.70 1.89 -19.62
N ARG A 26 -16.52 2.22 -20.15
CA ARG A 26 -16.23 3.41 -20.96
C ARG A 26 -17.03 3.53 -22.27
N SER A 27 -17.91 2.58 -22.60
CA SER A 27 -18.54 2.50 -23.92
C SER A 27 -19.89 3.23 -24.05
N SER A 28 -20.38 3.91 -23.01
CA SER A 28 -21.70 4.56 -23.06
C SER A 28 -21.84 5.79 -22.14
N MET A 29 -20.77 6.55 -21.91
CA MET A 29 -20.91 7.87 -21.27
C MET A 29 -20.96 8.96 -22.34
N PRO A 30 -21.95 9.87 -22.30
CA PRO A 30 -21.95 11.08 -23.13
C PRO A 30 -20.64 11.85 -22.92
N CYS A 31 -20.03 12.33 -24.00
CA CYS A 31 -18.69 12.96 -23.98
C CYS A 31 -18.54 14.06 -22.92
N VAL A 32 -19.59 14.83 -22.67
CA VAL A 32 -19.63 15.91 -21.66
C VAL A 32 -19.52 15.36 -20.23
N HIS A 33 -20.24 14.28 -19.95
CA HIS A 33 -20.19 13.61 -18.65
C HIS A 33 -18.82 12.96 -18.40
N PHE A 34 -18.17 12.45 -19.46
CA PHE A 34 -16.81 11.93 -19.35
C PHE A 34 -15.81 13.02 -18.97
N VAL A 35 -15.90 14.20 -19.58
CA VAL A 35 -15.03 15.35 -19.23
C VAL A 35 -15.30 15.81 -17.80
N ALA A 36 -16.57 15.94 -17.40
CA ALA A 36 -16.95 16.31 -16.04
C ALA A 36 -16.38 15.35 -15.00
N PHE A 37 -16.52 14.05 -15.23
CA PHE A 37 -15.98 13.01 -14.35
C PHE A 37 -14.45 13.10 -14.23
N GLN A 38 -13.75 13.30 -15.35
CA GLN A 38 -12.29 13.43 -15.35
C GLN A 38 -11.79 14.66 -14.60
N VAL A 39 -12.50 15.79 -14.70
CA VAL A 39 -12.16 17.00 -13.93
C VAL A 39 -12.29 16.75 -12.42
N ILE A 40 -13.33 16.03 -12.00
CA ILE A 40 -13.51 15.63 -10.61
C ILE A 40 -12.38 14.69 -10.17
N GLU A 41 -12.06 13.66 -10.96
CA GLU A 41 -10.99 12.69 -10.64
C GLU A 41 -9.61 13.36 -10.51
N ILE A 42 -9.25 14.25 -11.45
CA ILE A 42 -8.00 15.01 -11.38
C ILE A 42 -7.96 15.89 -10.13
N SER A 43 -9.09 16.51 -9.78
CA SER A 43 -9.20 17.31 -8.57
C SER A 43 -8.96 16.47 -7.32
N MET A 44 -9.50 15.24 -7.25
CA MET A 44 -9.26 14.30 -6.14
C MET A 44 -7.77 14.00 -5.98
N ASN A 45 -7.11 13.66 -7.09
CA ASN A 45 -5.71 13.24 -7.07
C ASN A 45 -4.76 14.37 -6.66
N ARG A 46 -5.00 15.60 -7.11
CA ARG A 46 -4.20 16.75 -6.66
C ARG A 46 -4.37 17.05 -5.18
N PHE A 47 -5.51 16.67 -4.61
CA PHE A 47 -5.80 16.87 -3.21
C PHE A 47 -5.05 15.88 -2.30
N THR A 48 -4.97 14.61 -2.70
CA THR A 48 -4.15 13.61 -1.98
C THR A 48 -2.66 13.93 -2.06
N GLU A 49 -2.20 14.51 -3.17
CA GLU A 49 -0.85 15.07 -3.29
C GLU A 49 -0.62 16.25 -2.32
N MET A 50 -1.61 17.13 -2.17
CA MET A 50 -1.55 18.26 -1.24
C MET A 50 -1.47 17.79 0.22
N GLU A 51 -2.23 16.77 0.60
CA GLU A 51 -2.15 16.14 1.93
C GLU A 51 -0.75 15.59 2.20
N THR A 52 -0.20 14.85 1.23
CA THR A 52 1.16 14.28 1.31
C THR A 52 2.21 15.39 1.44
N TYR A 53 2.05 16.47 0.69
CA TYR A 53 2.93 17.64 0.74
C TYR A 53 2.84 18.38 2.08
N ALA A 54 1.63 18.65 2.57
CA ALA A 54 1.39 19.33 3.84
C ALA A 54 1.95 18.52 5.03
N THR A 55 1.76 17.20 5.03
CA THR A 55 2.29 16.29 6.05
C THR A 55 3.83 16.38 6.11
N ARG A 56 4.48 16.40 4.94
CA ARG A 56 5.94 16.53 4.83
C ARG A 56 6.44 17.90 5.28
N MET A 57 5.77 18.97 4.86
CA MET A 57 6.14 20.37 5.18
C MET A 57 5.98 20.67 6.67
N LEU A 58 4.88 20.22 7.27
CA LEU A 58 4.58 20.44 8.69
C LEU A 58 5.31 19.46 9.61
N LYS A 59 6.09 18.51 9.06
CA LYS A 59 6.80 17.46 9.80
C LYS A 59 5.89 16.77 10.81
N ILE A 60 4.66 16.49 10.39
CA ILE A 60 3.69 15.81 11.22
C ILE A 60 4.17 14.37 11.41
N THR A 61 4.54 14.05 12.65
CA THR A 61 4.98 12.70 13.06
C THR A 61 3.95 12.00 13.94
N SER A 62 3.02 12.75 14.55
CA SER A 62 1.94 12.18 15.35
C SER A 62 0.76 11.80 14.47
N LYS A 63 0.24 10.59 14.72
CA LYS A 63 -0.94 10.04 14.05
C LYS A 63 -2.18 10.93 14.24
N GLU A 64 -2.37 11.48 15.44
CA GLU A 64 -3.51 12.35 15.78
C GLU A 64 -3.51 13.64 14.94
N SER A 65 -2.33 14.27 14.77
CA SER A 65 -2.20 15.47 13.93
C SER A 65 -2.35 15.16 12.44
N GLN A 66 -1.99 13.95 12.00
CA GLN A 66 -2.21 13.51 10.62
C GLN A 66 -3.69 13.27 10.35
N GLU A 67 -4.40 12.59 11.26
CA GLU A 67 -5.85 12.36 11.18
C GLU A 67 -6.62 13.68 11.20
N ALA A 68 -6.23 14.64 12.06
CA ALA A 68 -6.82 15.97 12.11
C ALA A 68 -6.58 16.78 10.81
N LEU A 69 -5.37 16.70 10.24
CA LEU A 69 -5.06 17.33 8.96
C LEU A 69 -5.88 16.72 7.82
N GLN A 70 -5.94 15.39 7.74
CA GLN A 70 -6.71 14.66 6.75
C GLN A 70 -8.19 15.02 6.84
N GLN A 71 -8.75 15.03 8.05
CA GLN A 71 -10.15 15.39 8.27
C GLN A 71 -10.45 16.84 7.87
N GLY A 72 -9.58 17.78 8.23
CA GLY A 72 -9.71 19.18 7.85
C GLY A 72 -9.66 19.39 6.34
N LEU A 73 -8.68 18.74 5.69
CA LEU A 73 -8.52 18.74 4.25
C LEU A 73 -9.76 18.14 3.56
N SER A 74 -10.17 16.92 3.92
CA SER A 74 -11.36 16.29 3.36
C SER A 74 -12.62 17.15 3.49
N THR A 75 -12.80 17.82 4.64
CA THR A 75 -13.96 18.69 4.87
C THR A 75 -13.95 19.92 3.96
N VAL A 76 -12.80 20.60 3.81
CA VAL A 76 -12.66 21.76 2.91
C VAL A 76 -12.91 21.34 1.48
N PHE A 77 -12.39 20.17 1.11
CA PHE A 77 -12.45 19.67 -0.23
C PHE A 77 -13.84 19.19 -0.63
N GLU A 78 -14.53 18.45 0.22
CA GLU A 78 -15.92 18.05 0.00
C GLU A 78 -16.80 19.28 -0.27
N LYS A 79 -16.63 20.33 0.53
CA LYS A 79 -17.34 21.60 0.33
C LYS A 79 -16.97 22.28 -0.98
N PHE A 80 -15.67 22.33 -1.31
CA PHE A 80 -15.20 22.92 -2.55
C PHE A 80 -15.74 22.16 -3.77
N LEU A 81 -15.70 20.83 -3.74
CA LEU A 81 -16.17 19.99 -4.84
C LEU A 81 -17.66 20.05 -5.03
N SER A 82 -18.44 19.93 -3.96
CA SER A 82 -19.91 20.06 -4.05
C SER A 82 -20.25 21.40 -4.68
N LYS A 83 -19.61 22.48 -4.20
CA LYS A 83 -19.79 23.81 -4.78
C LYS A 83 -19.38 23.89 -6.25
N PHE A 84 -18.19 23.40 -6.61
CA PHE A 84 -17.69 23.42 -7.99
C PHE A 84 -18.57 22.59 -8.93
N VAL A 85 -19.01 21.41 -8.49
CA VAL A 85 -19.88 20.52 -9.27
C VAL A 85 -21.25 21.17 -9.49
N GLU A 86 -21.81 21.81 -8.47
CA GLU A 86 -23.13 22.43 -8.53
C GLU A 86 -23.13 23.76 -9.26
N GLU A 87 -22.15 24.63 -9.01
CA GLU A 87 -22.14 26.01 -9.52
C GLU A 87 -21.46 26.13 -10.89
N ASP A 88 -20.43 25.34 -11.17
CA ASP A 88 -19.65 25.46 -12.41
C ASP A 88 -19.94 24.30 -13.37
N LEU A 89 -19.84 23.07 -12.89
CA LEU A 89 -19.85 21.89 -13.75
C LEU A 89 -21.25 21.54 -14.26
N GLY A 90 -22.27 21.65 -13.42
CA GLY A 90 -23.66 21.39 -13.79
C GLY A 90 -24.18 22.36 -14.87
N PRO A 91 -24.03 23.68 -14.69
CA PRO A 91 -24.39 24.66 -15.71
C PRO A 91 -23.58 24.51 -17.00
N TRP A 92 -22.28 24.20 -16.89
CA TRP A 92 -21.45 23.91 -18.05
C TRP A 92 -21.94 22.68 -18.84
N GLU A 93 -22.28 21.58 -18.15
CA GLU A 93 -22.81 20.38 -18.79
C GLU A 93 -24.14 20.66 -19.51
N THR A 94 -25.01 21.44 -18.87
CA THR A 94 -26.30 21.86 -19.45
C THR A 94 -26.08 22.72 -20.69
N TYR A 95 -25.20 23.73 -20.59
CA TYR A 95 -24.83 24.58 -21.71
C TYR A 95 -24.26 23.77 -22.90
N CYS A 96 -23.38 22.81 -22.65
CA CYS A 96 -22.84 21.96 -23.69
C CYS A 96 -23.93 21.15 -24.41
N LYS A 97 -24.90 20.61 -23.67
CA LYS A 97 -26.03 19.85 -24.25
C LYS A 97 -26.97 20.73 -25.06
N GLU A 98 -27.26 21.93 -24.58
CA GLU A 98 -28.29 22.79 -25.15
C GLU A 98 -27.79 23.70 -26.27
N ALA A 99 -26.52 24.15 -26.20
CA ALA A 99 -25.97 25.15 -27.11
C ALA A 99 -24.83 24.62 -27.99
N CYS A 100 -23.90 23.81 -27.45
CA CYS A 100 -22.72 23.39 -28.20
C CYS A 100 -22.95 22.14 -29.06
N LEU A 101 -23.68 21.17 -28.53
CA LEU A 101 -23.87 19.85 -29.15
C LEU A 101 -25.25 19.66 -29.78
N LYS A 102 -26.10 20.71 -29.74
CA LYS A 102 -27.42 20.70 -30.35
C LYS A 102 -27.32 21.11 -31.82
N VAL A 103 -27.91 20.31 -32.70
CA VAL A 103 -28.10 20.69 -34.10
C VAL A 103 -29.15 21.81 -34.16
N PRO A 104 -28.83 22.99 -34.73
CA PRO A 104 -29.79 24.08 -34.88
C PRO A 104 -31.05 23.64 -35.65
N ALA A 105 -32.21 24.14 -35.22
CA ALA A 105 -33.48 23.82 -35.87
C ALA A 105 -33.48 24.29 -37.33
N GLY A 106 -33.78 23.39 -38.27
CA GLY A 106 -33.76 23.66 -39.72
C GLY A 106 -32.53 23.09 -40.45
N LEU A 107 -31.52 22.63 -39.72
CA LEU A 107 -30.45 21.79 -40.28
C LEU A 107 -30.87 20.33 -40.16
N VAL A 108 -31.30 19.75 -41.28
CA VAL A 108 -31.51 18.30 -41.39
C VAL A 108 -30.15 17.69 -41.67
N LEU A 109 -29.70 16.83 -40.76
CA LEU A 109 -28.55 15.98 -41.02
C LEU A 109 -28.89 15.11 -42.24
N PRO A 110 -28.06 15.06 -43.29
CA PRO A 110 -28.30 14.15 -44.40
C PRO A 110 -28.49 12.74 -43.83
N GLU A 111 -29.66 12.15 -44.05
CA GLU A 111 -30.02 10.83 -43.51
C GLU A 111 -29.05 9.73 -44.00
N LYS A 112 -28.33 10.07 -45.07
CA LYS A 112 -27.27 9.30 -45.71
C LYS A 112 -26.25 10.34 -46.14
N PHE A 113 -25.11 10.37 -45.46
CA PHE A 113 -23.92 10.92 -46.08
C PHE A 113 -23.51 9.85 -47.10
N ASP A 114 -24.17 9.86 -48.26
CA ASP A 114 -23.84 8.93 -49.33
C ASP A 114 -22.38 9.22 -49.67
N ALA A 115 -21.50 8.31 -49.27
CA ALA A 115 -20.10 8.30 -49.63
C ALA A 115 -19.92 8.03 -51.14
N SER A 116 -20.89 8.43 -51.98
CA SER A 116 -20.79 8.42 -53.44
C SER A 116 -20.02 9.63 -53.96
N SER A 117 -19.02 10.09 -53.24
CA SER A 117 -17.87 10.66 -53.92
C SER A 117 -17.10 9.44 -54.39
N ASN A 118 -17.08 9.18 -55.69
CA ASN A 118 -16.33 8.08 -56.31
C ASN A 118 -14.87 8.07 -55.82
N LEU A 119 -14.61 7.40 -54.70
CA LEU A 119 -13.27 7.11 -54.22
C LEU A 119 -12.87 5.83 -54.95
N CYS A 120 -11.72 5.91 -55.59
CA CYS A 120 -11.12 4.84 -56.37
C CYS A 120 -11.12 3.55 -55.53
N GLU A 121 -11.52 2.40 -56.08
CA GLU A 121 -11.49 1.10 -55.37
C GLU A 121 -10.10 0.82 -54.74
N ASP A 122 -9.05 1.40 -55.31
CA ASP A 122 -7.67 1.38 -54.80
C ASP A 122 -7.49 2.07 -53.43
N GLU A 123 -8.24 3.13 -53.14
CA GLU A 123 -8.21 3.84 -51.85
C GLU A 123 -8.87 2.99 -50.74
N ASP A 124 -9.97 2.30 -51.05
CA ASP A 124 -10.66 1.43 -50.11
C ASP A 124 -9.78 0.22 -49.72
N VAL A 125 -9.12 -0.40 -50.70
CA VAL A 125 -8.16 -1.51 -50.45
C VAL A 125 -7.00 -1.04 -49.58
N LYS A 126 -6.50 0.18 -49.80
CA LYS A 126 -5.43 0.76 -48.99
C LYS A 126 -5.88 1.04 -47.56
N LEU A 127 -7.09 1.62 -47.39
CA LEU A 127 -7.68 1.87 -46.07
C LEU A 127 -7.87 0.56 -45.28
N ASP A 128 -8.34 -0.50 -45.95
CA ASP A 128 -8.47 -1.82 -45.34
C ASP A 128 -7.13 -2.40 -44.91
N ALA A 129 -6.07 -2.23 -45.72
CA ALA A 129 -4.72 -2.64 -45.36
C ALA A 129 -4.19 -1.87 -44.13
N GLU A 130 -4.39 -0.56 -44.07
CA GLU A 130 -4.02 0.27 -42.92
C GLU A 130 -4.82 -0.10 -41.67
N LEU A 131 -6.11 -0.37 -41.80
CA LEU A 131 -6.98 -0.80 -40.71
C LEU A 131 -6.53 -2.15 -40.15
N ASN A 132 -6.17 -3.10 -41.01
CA ASN A 132 -5.63 -4.39 -40.60
C ASN A 132 -4.28 -4.22 -39.89
N SER A 133 -3.37 -3.38 -40.42
CA SER A 133 -2.12 -3.04 -39.75
C SER A 133 -2.34 -2.43 -38.35
N LEU A 134 -3.33 -1.54 -38.21
CA LEU A 134 -3.70 -0.94 -36.92
C LEU A 134 -4.26 -2.00 -35.95
N ARG A 135 -5.09 -2.92 -36.43
CA ARG A 135 -5.63 -4.03 -35.62
C ARG A 135 -4.52 -4.95 -35.14
N GLU A 136 -3.58 -5.30 -36.01
CA GLU A 136 -2.40 -6.10 -35.66
C GLU A 136 -1.52 -5.40 -34.61
N ARG A 137 -1.22 -4.11 -34.81
CA ARG A 137 -0.48 -3.31 -33.83
C ARG A 137 -1.20 -3.21 -32.48
N LYS A 138 -2.52 -3.06 -32.49
CA LYS A 138 -3.33 -3.06 -31.27
C LYS A 138 -3.24 -4.41 -30.56
N ALA A 139 -3.38 -5.53 -31.29
CA ALA A 139 -3.26 -6.86 -30.71
C ALA A 139 -1.86 -7.12 -30.13
N ALA A 140 -0.81 -6.65 -30.80
CA ALA A 140 0.56 -6.72 -30.28
C ALA A 140 0.71 -5.91 -28.98
N ALA A 141 0.23 -4.67 -28.93
CA ALA A 141 0.25 -3.84 -27.73
C ALA A 141 -0.60 -4.42 -26.58
N GLU A 142 -1.74 -5.03 -26.88
CA GLU A 142 -2.57 -5.73 -25.88
C GLU A 142 -1.83 -6.94 -25.28
N LYS A 143 -1.08 -7.68 -26.10
CA LYS A 143 -0.23 -8.77 -25.64
C LYS A 143 0.89 -8.26 -24.74
N GLU A 144 1.62 -7.23 -25.17
CA GLU A 144 2.72 -6.63 -24.41
C GLU A 144 2.22 -6.06 -23.07
N THR A 145 1.10 -5.33 -23.07
CA THR A 145 0.51 -4.81 -21.82
C THR A 145 0.05 -5.93 -20.88
N ALA A 146 -0.41 -7.07 -21.40
CA ALA A 146 -0.73 -8.23 -20.58
C ALA A 146 0.52 -8.88 -19.98
N GLU A 147 1.64 -8.91 -20.70
CA GLU A 147 2.93 -9.38 -20.22
C GLU A 147 3.49 -8.46 -19.13
N LEU A 148 3.59 -7.15 -19.40
CA LEU A 148 4.03 -6.16 -18.42
C LEU A 148 3.18 -6.18 -17.14
N ARG A 149 1.86 -6.39 -17.26
CA ARG A 149 0.98 -6.53 -16.09
C ARG A 149 1.28 -7.78 -15.27
N ARG A 150 1.72 -8.88 -15.88
CA ARG A 150 2.17 -10.07 -15.15
C ARG A 150 3.49 -9.78 -14.43
N ASP A 151 4.41 -9.10 -15.10
CA ASP A 151 5.71 -8.74 -14.51
C ASP A 151 5.56 -7.80 -13.32
N ILE A 152 4.68 -6.79 -13.42
CA ILE A 152 4.35 -5.90 -12.29
C ILE A 152 3.86 -6.72 -11.09
N LYS A 153 2.93 -7.66 -11.30
CA LYS A 153 2.42 -8.52 -10.21
C LYS A 153 3.50 -9.41 -9.60
N ALA A 154 4.40 -9.95 -10.43
CA ALA A 154 5.51 -10.76 -9.95
C ALA A 154 6.49 -9.92 -9.12
N LEU A 155 6.77 -8.69 -9.55
CA LEU A 155 7.61 -7.74 -8.81
C LEU A 155 6.96 -7.31 -7.50
N GLU A 156 5.66 -7.01 -7.48
CA GLU A 156 4.90 -6.70 -6.25
C GLU A 156 5.02 -7.84 -5.24
N ALA A 157 4.82 -9.10 -5.66
CA ALA A 157 4.99 -10.27 -4.80
C ALA A 157 6.43 -10.42 -4.29
N HIS A 158 7.42 -10.10 -5.13
CA HIS A 158 8.83 -10.14 -4.74
C HIS A 158 9.19 -9.04 -3.72
N VAL A 159 8.59 -7.86 -3.84
CA VAL A 159 8.75 -6.76 -2.87
C VAL A 159 8.12 -7.16 -1.54
N GLU A 160 6.93 -7.74 -1.55
CA GLU A 160 6.24 -8.21 -0.34
C GLU A 160 7.03 -9.32 0.37
N ALA A 161 7.50 -10.32 -0.37
CA ALA A 161 8.35 -11.39 0.19
C ALA A 161 9.64 -10.82 0.81
N LYS A 162 10.27 -9.84 0.16
CA LYS A 162 11.46 -9.17 0.70
C LYS A 162 11.14 -8.39 1.97
N ALA A 163 10.03 -7.66 2.02
CA ALA A 163 9.60 -6.95 3.21
C ALA A 163 9.36 -7.90 4.40
N SER A 164 8.68 -9.04 4.15
CA SER A 164 8.49 -10.09 5.15
C SER A 164 9.81 -10.69 5.64
N PHE A 165 10.75 -10.94 4.73
CA PHE A 165 12.08 -11.43 5.10
C PHE A 165 12.85 -10.43 5.98
N MET A 166 12.80 -9.14 5.63
CA MET A 166 13.44 -8.09 6.43
C MET A 166 12.83 -7.99 7.83
N ASP A 167 11.51 -8.06 7.94
CA ASP A 167 10.82 -8.07 9.24
C ASP A 167 11.23 -9.28 10.10
N ALA A 168 11.29 -10.48 9.51
CA ALA A 168 11.77 -11.68 10.21
C ALA A 168 13.24 -11.56 10.64
N PHE A 169 14.07 -10.91 9.81
CA PHE A 169 15.48 -10.66 10.14
C PHE A 169 15.63 -9.65 11.27
N ASP A 170 14.85 -8.57 11.29
CA ASP A 170 14.83 -7.61 12.39
C ASP A 170 14.37 -8.28 13.70
N GLN A 171 13.37 -9.16 13.64
CA GLN A 171 12.96 -9.96 14.80
C GLN A 171 14.08 -10.87 15.32
N LEU A 172 14.85 -11.49 14.42
CA LEU A 172 16.00 -12.32 14.78
C LEU A 172 17.12 -11.50 15.43
N GLN A 173 17.41 -10.29 14.93
CA GLN A 173 18.40 -9.40 15.54
C GLN A 173 17.99 -8.91 16.92
N ASN A 174 16.69 -8.74 17.14
CA ASN A 174 16.13 -8.27 18.42
C ASN A 174 15.85 -9.40 19.42
N LEU A 175 16.26 -10.65 19.14
CA LEU A 175 16.14 -11.73 20.10
C LEU A 175 17.06 -11.47 21.32
N PRO A 176 16.53 -11.49 22.56
CA PRO A 176 17.33 -11.28 23.77
C PRO A 176 18.31 -12.44 24.04
N LEU A 177 18.29 -13.50 23.22
CA LEU A 177 19.07 -14.72 23.43
C LEU A 177 20.59 -14.46 23.50
N ILE A 178 21.10 -13.51 22.74
CA ILE A 178 22.53 -13.16 22.76
C ILE A 178 22.88 -12.43 24.06
N ASP A 179 22.02 -11.51 24.50
CA ASP A 179 22.20 -10.78 25.75
C ASP A 179 22.05 -11.68 26.97
N ASP A 180 21.03 -12.54 26.98
CA ASP A 180 20.74 -13.53 28.02
C ASP A 180 21.91 -14.52 28.20
N LEU A 181 22.47 -15.01 27.08
CA LEU A 181 23.66 -15.85 27.09
C LEU A 181 24.88 -15.10 27.63
N GLY A 182 25.04 -13.83 27.25
CA GLY A 182 26.10 -12.96 27.76
C GLY A 182 26.00 -12.71 29.27
N THR A 183 24.79 -12.53 29.82
CA THR A 183 24.56 -12.48 31.27
C THR A 183 24.88 -13.81 31.94
N ALA A 184 24.38 -14.94 31.43
CA ALA A 184 24.61 -16.25 32.03
C ALA A 184 26.10 -16.62 32.08
N VAL A 185 26.88 -16.27 31.04
CA VAL A 185 28.33 -16.47 31.01
C VAL A 185 29.04 -15.60 32.06
N ARG A 186 28.61 -14.35 32.26
CA ARG A 186 29.16 -13.47 33.30
C ARG A 186 28.89 -14.01 34.71
N ASP A 187 27.68 -14.49 34.95
CA ASP A 187 27.30 -15.08 36.24
C ASP A 187 28.08 -16.36 36.53
N LEU A 188 28.24 -17.22 35.52
CA LEU A 188 29.05 -18.43 35.64
C LEU A 188 30.51 -18.10 35.95
N ARG A 189 31.08 -17.08 35.28
CA ARG A 189 32.45 -16.62 35.53
C ARG A 189 32.64 -16.18 36.99
N LYS A 190 31.71 -15.37 37.51
CA LYS A 190 31.74 -14.89 38.89
C LYS A 190 31.66 -16.05 39.88
N SER A 191 30.76 -17.00 39.65
CA SER A 191 30.62 -18.20 40.48
C SER A 191 31.89 -19.06 40.50
N VAL A 192 32.56 -19.22 39.36
CA VAL A 192 33.84 -19.94 39.27
C VAL A 192 34.95 -19.22 40.04
N GLU A 193 35.03 -17.88 39.94
CA GLU A 193 35.99 -17.07 40.67
C GLU A 193 35.78 -17.18 42.19
N GLU A 194 34.53 -17.10 42.65
CA GLU A 194 34.16 -17.30 44.06
C GLU A 194 34.53 -18.70 44.56
N ALA A 195 34.21 -19.74 43.80
CA ALA A 195 34.55 -21.12 44.15
C ALA A 195 36.07 -21.35 44.21
N ASN A 196 36.83 -20.73 43.29
CA ASN A 196 38.29 -20.79 43.29
C ASN A 196 38.89 -20.03 44.49
N ALA A 197 38.36 -18.85 44.84
CA ALA A 197 38.77 -18.12 46.04
C ALA A 197 38.48 -18.93 47.31
N LEU A 198 37.33 -19.60 47.38
CA LEU A 198 36.98 -20.46 48.51
C LEU A 198 37.92 -21.67 48.64
N ARG A 199 38.30 -22.29 47.52
CA ARG A 199 39.32 -23.35 47.49
C ARG A 199 40.67 -22.83 47.97
N ALA A 200 41.12 -21.68 47.47
CA ALA A 200 42.38 -21.06 47.88
C ALA A 200 42.40 -20.77 49.40
N GLN A 201 41.30 -20.24 49.95
CA GLN A 201 41.17 -20.01 51.39
C GLN A 201 41.23 -21.32 52.20
N ARG A 202 40.58 -22.39 51.72
CA ARG A 202 40.67 -23.72 52.36
C ARG A 202 42.10 -24.26 52.34
N TYR A 203 42.80 -24.14 51.22
CA TYR A 203 44.21 -24.53 51.15
C TYR A 203 45.09 -23.73 52.12
N GLN A 204 44.87 -22.42 52.22
CA GLN A 204 45.60 -21.56 53.15
C GLN A 204 45.36 -21.93 54.62
N LYS A 205 44.11 -22.24 55.00
CA LYS A 205 43.76 -22.69 56.37
C LYS A 205 44.37 -24.05 56.73
N LEU A 206 44.51 -24.95 55.76
CA LEU A 206 45.14 -26.26 55.96
C LEU A 206 46.66 -26.17 56.08
N LEU A 207 47.29 -25.25 55.34
CA LEU A 207 48.74 -25.02 55.37
C LEU A 207 49.19 -24.17 56.57
N PHE A 208 48.33 -23.31 57.10
CA PHE A 208 48.58 -22.45 58.26
C PHE A 208 47.41 -22.51 59.25
N PRO A 209 47.28 -23.56 60.07
CA PRO A 209 46.26 -23.63 61.10
C PRO A 209 46.50 -22.51 62.13
N ALA A 210 45.47 -21.72 62.42
CA ALA A 210 45.54 -20.70 63.47
C ALA A 210 45.85 -21.37 64.82
N ASN A 211 46.94 -20.94 65.45
CA ASN A 211 47.41 -21.49 66.72
C ASN A 211 46.47 -21.01 67.85
N PRO A 212 45.74 -21.89 68.55
CA PRO A 212 44.88 -21.49 69.65
C PRO A 212 45.70 -21.41 70.94
N SER A 213 46.49 -20.34 71.09
CA SER A 213 47.21 -20.06 72.33
C SER A 213 47.53 -18.58 72.49
N ALA A 214 46.49 -17.76 72.64
CA ALA A 214 46.60 -16.42 73.22
C ALA A 214 45.33 -16.06 74.00
N SER A 215 45.06 -16.80 75.08
CA SER A 215 44.38 -16.27 76.26
C SER A 215 45.20 -16.73 77.45
N GLY A 216 46.24 -15.94 77.72
CA GLY A 216 46.98 -16.01 78.97
C GLY A 216 46.09 -15.47 80.09
N ASP A 217 46.06 -16.27 81.13
CA ASP A 217 45.60 -16.02 82.48
C ASP A 217 46.12 -14.68 83.04
N SER A 218 45.31 -13.96 83.82
CA SER A 218 45.75 -12.92 84.77
C SER A 218 44.61 -12.50 85.70
N GLY A 219 44.68 -12.95 86.96
CA GLY A 219 44.23 -12.19 88.15
C GLY A 219 42.92 -12.61 88.77
#